data_AF-A0A428MWQ9-F1
#
_entry.id   AF-A0A428MWQ9-F1
#
_cell.length_a   1.000
_cell.length_b   1.000
_cell.length_c   1.000
_cell.angle_alpha   90.00
_cell.angle_beta   90.00
_cell.angle_gamma   90.00
#
_symmetry.space_group_name_H-M   'P 1'
#
loop_
_entity.id
_entity.type
_entity.pdbx_description
1 polymer ?
#
loop_
_entity_poly.entity_id
_entity_poly.type
_entity_poly.pdbx_seq_one_letter_code
_entity_poly.pdbx_strand_id
1 'polypeptide(L)'
;MAAKTLTRQVDSMGRIVIPKSVRDQLELAEQPLVLNKRVNRQAVVVIKANQTSEEYKVLDEQGRLLIPADIRHEYNWDKGDQIEVEIYEDSIFLQSVLATCAFCESKHSLIKINQAFLCEDCLAEGNRGITKRWENVLDQLVQEYMNYCEKALSFNDIGNVHQARVKGRRLLTLLNFLGIDKNHKLMEKLQDAHKRLGNVRERDVLVHAFEKRAAETENIDRADIYRQVGERVDEKRRKEQKKLQSNLPEIINANFVERWEVFRADELRKLVLPLDVKDNVKYYAEQFADKVTKYKNVVAEDGESSKPALKALHEVRILSKELRYIYQYLGLIYGKNYADYAKQYKDYQRQFGDINDIRDWLRAIKDCRKK
;
A
#
# COMPACT_ATOMS: atom_id res chain seq x y z
N MET A 1 -16.36 -35.91 -22.68
CA MET A 1 -17.37 -36.81 -22.08
C MET A 1 -17.72 -36.27 -20.70
N ALA A 2 -18.99 -36.24 -20.30
CA ALA A 2 -19.38 -35.70 -19.00
C ALA A 2 -18.77 -36.54 -17.87
N ALA A 3 -18.05 -35.90 -16.94
CA ALA A 3 -17.48 -36.56 -15.78
C ALA A 3 -18.61 -37.17 -14.94
N LYS A 4 -18.53 -38.48 -14.67
CA LYS A 4 -19.55 -39.19 -13.91
C LYS A 4 -19.20 -39.06 -12.44
N THR A 5 -19.94 -38.21 -11.74
CA THR A 5 -19.69 -37.91 -10.35
C THR A 5 -20.59 -38.74 -9.43
N LEU A 6 -20.00 -39.41 -8.43
CA LEU A 6 -20.71 -40.27 -7.48
C LEU A 6 -20.34 -39.90 -6.05
N THR A 7 -21.31 -39.80 -5.14
CA THR A 7 -21.03 -39.46 -3.74
C THR A 7 -20.98 -40.71 -2.86
N ARG A 8 -20.02 -40.79 -1.93
CA ARG A 8 -19.80 -41.91 -1.02
C ARG A 8 -19.44 -41.42 0.37
N GLN A 9 -19.88 -42.15 1.39
CA GLN A 9 -19.56 -41.82 2.78
C GLN A 9 -18.27 -42.50 3.22
N VAL A 10 -17.51 -41.80 4.07
CA VAL A 10 -16.40 -42.40 4.83
C VAL A 10 -16.96 -43.32 5.91
N ASP A 11 -16.57 -44.60 5.90
CA ASP A 11 -17.02 -45.57 6.89
C ASP A 11 -16.31 -45.42 8.26
N SER A 12 -16.69 -46.23 9.25
CA SER A 12 -16.09 -46.19 10.59
C SER A 12 -14.60 -46.56 10.64
N MET A 13 -14.06 -47.15 9.58
CA MET A 13 -12.65 -47.53 9.46
C MET A 13 -11.87 -46.56 8.56
N GLY A 14 -12.49 -45.48 8.08
CA GLY A 14 -11.84 -44.53 7.18
C GLY A 14 -11.75 -45.00 5.73
N ARG A 15 -12.63 -45.90 5.29
CA ARG A 15 -12.66 -46.43 3.93
C ARG A 15 -13.79 -45.81 3.11
N ILE A 16 -13.58 -45.74 1.79
CA ILE A 16 -14.53 -45.22 0.81
C ILE A 16 -14.81 -46.29 -0.23
N VAL A 17 -16.09 -46.57 -0.51
CA VAL A 17 -16.47 -47.54 -1.55
C VAL A 17 -16.18 -46.97 -2.93
N ILE A 18 -15.30 -47.60 -3.71
CA ILE A 18 -15.14 -47.29 -5.13
C ILE A 18 -16.30 -47.95 -5.90
N PRO A 19 -17.18 -47.17 -6.55
CA PRO A 19 -18.38 -47.72 -7.19
C PRO A 19 -18.02 -48.80 -8.23
N LYS A 20 -18.84 -49.86 -8.32
CA LYS A 20 -18.59 -50.98 -9.24
C LYS A 20 -18.39 -50.50 -10.69
N SER A 21 -19.20 -49.54 -11.15
CA SER A 21 -19.04 -48.95 -12.49
C SER A 21 -17.68 -48.29 -12.72
N VAL A 22 -17.07 -47.70 -11.69
CA VAL A 22 -15.73 -47.10 -11.76
C VAL A 22 -14.66 -48.19 -11.76
N ARG A 23 -14.83 -49.21 -10.92
CA ARG A 23 -13.92 -50.36 -10.82
C ARG A 23 -13.84 -51.15 -12.12
N ASP A 24 -15.00 -51.41 -12.72
CA ASP A 24 -15.12 -52.15 -13.99
C ASP A 24 -14.54 -51.31 -15.14
N GLN A 25 -14.83 -50.01 -15.19
CA GLN A 25 -14.32 -49.10 -16.23
C GLN A 25 -12.79 -48.97 -16.20
N LEU A 26 -12.20 -48.85 -15.01
CA LEU A 26 -10.76 -48.67 -14.85
C LEU A 26 -10.02 -49.99 -14.59
N GLU A 27 -10.69 -51.14 -14.65
CA GLU A 27 -10.11 -52.48 -14.39
C GLU A 27 -9.28 -52.53 -13.10
N LEU A 28 -9.87 -52.12 -11.98
CA LEU A 28 -9.17 -51.94 -10.70
C LEU A 28 -9.16 -53.18 -9.80
N ALA A 29 -9.80 -54.27 -10.23
CA ALA A 29 -9.89 -55.49 -9.42
C ALA A 29 -8.48 -56.05 -9.15
N GLU A 30 -8.14 -56.21 -7.87
CA GLU A 30 -6.85 -56.73 -7.39
C GLU A 30 -5.60 -55.93 -7.83
N GLN A 31 -5.78 -54.74 -8.42
CA GLN A 31 -4.67 -53.90 -8.83
C GLN A 31 -4.12 -53.11 -7.63
N PRO A 32 -2.79 -52.97 -7.50
CA PRO A 32 -2.19 -52.05 -6.55
C PRO A 32 -2.51 -50.61 -6.96
N LEU A 33 -2.88 -49.77 -6.00
CA LEU A 33 -3.29 -48.38 -6.17
C LEU A 33 -2.40 -47.45 -5.35
N VAL A 34 -2.09 -46.27 -5.89
CA VAL A 34 -1.36 -45.21 -5.20
C VAL A 34 -2.29 -44.03 -4.97
N LEU A 35 -2.20 -43.44 -3.79
CA LEU A 35 -2.98 -42.26 -3.39
C LEU A 35 -2.05 -41.04 -3.42
N ASN A 36 -2.26 -40.14 -4.37
CA ASN A 36 -1.51 -38.90 -4.51
C ASN A 36 -2.34 -37.72 -4.00
N LYS A 37 -1.82 -36.99 -3.02
CA LYS A 37 -2.42 -35.76 -2.51
C LYS A 37 -2.32 -34.65 -3.56
N ARG A 38 -3.44 -34.01 -3.91
CA ARG A 38 -3.49 -32.78 -4.70
C ARG A 38 -3.96 -31.65 -3.81
N VAL A 39 -2.98 -30.98 -3.19
CA VAL A 39 -3.21 -29.86 -2.27
C VAL A 39 -4.12 -28.80 -2.91
N ASN A 40 -3.86 -28.42 -4.17
CA ASN A 40 -4.62 -27.39 -4.88
C ASN A 40 -6.09 -27.76 -5.16
N ARG A 41 -6.49 -29.03 -5.11
CA ARG A 41 -7.91 -29.39 -5.30
C ARG A 41 -8.56 -29.87 -4.01
N GLN A 42 -7.81 -29.91 -2.91
CA GLN A 42 -8.23 -30.66 -1.73
C GLN A 42 -8.74 -32.07 -2.10
N ALA A 43 -8.03 -32.72 -3.01
CA ALA A 43 -8.41 -34.01 -3.56
C ALA A 43 -7.31 -35.04 -3.37
N VAL A 44 -7.73 -36.29 -3.22
CA VAL A 44 -6.86 -37.46 -3.31
C VAL A 44 -7.06 -38.07 -4.69
N VAL A 45 -5.97 -38.17 -5.45
CA VAL A 45 -5.98 -38.81 -6.77
C VAL A 45 -5.51 -40.24 -6.61
N VAL A 46 -6.37 -41.18 -6.99
CA VAL A 46 -6.08 -42.61 -6.98
C VAL A 46 -5.72 -43.02 -8.40
N ILE A 47 -4.54 -43.61 -8.55
CA ILE A 47 -4.01 -44.16 -9.80
C ILE A 47 -3.55 -45.61 -9.60
N LYS A 48 -3.45 -46.38 -10.67
CA LYS A 48 -2.79 -47.70 -10.63
C LYS A 48 -1.31 -47.52 -10.27
N ALA A 49 -0.78 -48.41 -9.45
CA ALA A 49 0.62 -48.36 -9.03
C ALA A 49 1.54 -48.81 -10.17
N ASN A 50 2.67 -48.12 -10.29
CA ASN A 50 3.73 -48.48 -11.23
C ASN A 50 4.71 -49.43 -10.52
N GLN A 51 5.55 -50.16 -11.27
CA GLN A 51 6.54 -51.11 -10.74
C GLN A 51 7.54 -50.52 -9.72
N THR A 52 7.66 -49.20 -9.65
CA THR A 52 8.56 -48.46 -8.74
C THR A 52 7.89 -47.89 -7.48
N SER A 53 6.62 -48.23 -7.20
CA SER A 53 5.89 -47.65 -6.06
C SER A 53 6.15 -48.45 -4.78
N GLU A 54 6.79 -47.84 -3.77
CA GLU A 54 7.14 -48.51 -2.51
C GLU A 54 5.93 -48.76 -1.59
N GLU A 55 4.91 -47.88 -1.65
CA GLU A 55 3.66 -48.03 -0.91
C GLU A 55 2.45 -48.06 -1.85
N TYR A 56 1.60 -49.08 -1.70
CA TYR A 56 0.35 -49.22 -2.45
C TYR A 56 -0.80 -49.65 -1.53
N LYS A 57 -2.03 -49.43 -2.01
CA LYS A 57 -3.28 -49.89 -1.40
C LYS A 57 -4.02 -50.80 -2.38
N VAL A 58 -4.81 -51.73 -1.86
CA VAL A 58 -5.68 -52.59 -2.67
C VAL A 58 -7.11 -52.39 -2.19
N LEU A 59 -8.06 -52.52 -3.11
CA LEU A 59 -9.48 -52.53 -2.74
C LEU A 59 -9.79 -53.83 -1.99
N ASP A 60 -10.63 -53.74 -0.94
CA ASP A 60 -11.11 -54.96 -0.29
C ASP A 60 -12.15 -55.70 -1.14
N GLU A 61 -12.61 -56.87 -0.66
CA GLU A 61 -13.62 -57.71 -1.33
C GLU A 61 -14.92 -56.96 -1.67
N GLN A 62 -15.21 -55.88 -0.94
CA GLN A 62 -16.41 -55.06 -1.10
C GLN A 62 -16.15 -53.83 -2.00
N GLY A 63 -14.93 -53.68 -2.51
CA GLY A 63 -14.50 -52.58 -3.36
C GLY A 63 -14.19 -51.29 -2.59
N ARG A 64 -13.89 -51.37 -1.29
CA ARG A 64 -13.55 -50.20 -0.46
C ARG A 64 -12.06 -49.92 -0.50
N LEU A 65 -11.71 -48.64 -0.64
CA LEU A 65 -10.34 -48.14 -0.55
C LEU A 65 -10.11 -47.55 0.84
N LEU A 66 -9.06 -48.01 1.53
CA LEU A 66 -8.64 -47.42 2.81
C LEU A 66 -7.94 -46.08 2.58
N ILE A 67 -8.47 -45.01 3.17
CA ILE A 67 -7.82 -43.71 3.19
C ILE A 67 -6.96 -43.60 4.45
N PRO A 68 -5.62 -43.45 4.31
CA PRO A 68 -4.71 -43.26 5.43
C PRO A 68 -5.16 -42.18 6.42
N ALA A 69 -4.84 -42.38 7.70
CA ALA A 69 -5.27 -41.47 8.76
C ALA A 69 -4.70 -40.05 8.58
N ASP A 70 -3.46 -39.91 8.13
CA ASP A 70 -2.83 -38.62 7.84
C ASP A 70 -3.63 -37.83 6.78
N ILE A 71 -4.04 -38.49 5.70
CA ILE A 71 -4.88 -37.89 4.66
C ILE A 71 -6.24 -37.52 5.25
N ARG A 72 -6.88 -38.40 6.03
CA ARG A 72 -8.19 -38.07 6.62
C ARG A 72 -8.13 -36.88 7.57
N HIS A 73 -7.11 -36.79 8.41
CA HIS A 73 -6.92 -35.65 9.31
C HIS A 73 -6.60 -34.36 8.57
N GLU A 74 -5.76 -34.41 7.52
CA GLU A 74 -5.39 -33.24 6.73
C GLU A 74 -6.60 -32.65 5.97
N TYR A 75 -7.46 -33.50 5.43
CA TYR A 75 -8.62 -33.10 4.62
C TYR A 75 -9.92 -33.03 5.43
N ASN A 76 -9.88 -33.28 6.74
CA ASN A 76 -11.03 -33.40 7.63
C ASN A 76 -12.10 -34.35 7.05
N TRP A 77 -11.70 -35.58 6.73
CA TRP A 77 -12.60 -36.65 6.27
C TRP A 77 -12.93 -37.59 7.43
N ASP A 78 -13.91 -37.17 8.22
CA ASP A 78 -14.42 -37.89 9.37
C ASP A 78 -15.50 -38.90 8.96
N LYS A 79 -15.83 -39.81 9.88
CA LYS A 79 -16.87 -40.82 9.66
C LYS A 79 -18.20 -40.13 9.31
N GLY A 80 -18.80 -40.54 8.19
CA GLY A 80 -20.07 -40.00 7.69
C GLY A 80 -19.92 -38.85 6.69
N ASP A 81 -18.72 -38.30 6.53
CA ASP A 81 -18.47 -37.26 5.54
C ASP A 81 -18.70 -37.77 4.12
N GLN A 82 -19.28 -36.88 3.31
CA GLN A 82 -19.61 -37.15 1.91
C GLN A 82 -18.42 -36.81 1.03
N ILE A 83 -17.88 -37.84 0.38
CA ILE A 83 -16.78 -37.75 -0.57
C ILE A 83 -17.33 -37.96 -1.98
N GLU A 84 -17.05 -36.98 -2.81
CA GLU A 84 -17.28 -37.01 -4.23
C GLU A 84 -16.20 -37.85 -4.91
N VAL A 85 -16.63 -38.82 -5.71
CA VAL A 85 -15.81 -39.72 -6.51
C VAL A 85 -16.03 -39.33 -7.97
N GLU A 86 -15.02 -38.67 -8.55
CA GLU A 86 -15.01 -38.23 -9.94
C GLU A 86 -13.98 -39.04 -10.73
N ILE A 87 -14.31 -39.40 -11.97
CA ILE A 87 -13.38 -40.10 -12.87
C ILE A 87 -12.91 -39.11 -13.91
N TYR A 88 -11.60 -39.01 -14.08
CA TYR A 88 -10.99 -38.21 -15.14
C TYR A 88 -9.84 -39.02 -15.76
N GLU A 89 -9.96 -39.29 -17.06
CA GLU A 89 -9.06 -40.20 -17.80
C GLU A 89 -8.93 -41.55 -17.07
N ASP A 90 -7.73 -41.94 -16.66
CA ASP A 90 -7.45 -43.21 -15.97
C ASP A 90 -7.29 -43.03 -14.44
N SER A 91 -7.77 -41.91 -13.89
CA SER A 91 -7.60 -41.55 -12.47
C SER A 91 -8.94 -41.35 -11.77
N ILE A 92 -8.99 -41.67 -10.46
CA ILE A 92 -10.12 -41.34 -9.59
C ILE A 92 -9.74 -40.14 -8.73
N PHE A 93 -10.58 -39.11 -8.71
CA PHE A 93 -10.49 -37.98 -7.81
C PHE A 93 -11.48 -38.17 -6.66
N LEU A 94 -10.97 -38.14 -5.44
CA LEU A 94 -11.75 -38.16 -4.20
C LEU A 94 -11.67 -36.78 -3.56
N GLN A 95 -12.79 -36.10 -3.38
CA GLN A 95 -12.85 -34.74 -2.80
C GLN A 95 -14.06 -34.62 -1.87
N SER A 96 -13.96 -33.85 -0.78
CA SER A 96 -15.15 -33.59 0.05
C SER A 96 -16.19 -32.81 -0.76
N VAL A 97 -17.46 -33.24 -0.70
CA VAL A 97 -18.58 -32.55 -1.37
C VAL A 97 -18.68 -31.08 -0.93
N LEU A 98 -18.29 -30.79 0.31
CA LEU A 98 -18.35 -29.44 0.89
C LEU A 98 -17.12 -28.59 0.55
N ALA A 99 -16.07 -29.16 -0.04
CA ALA A 99 -14.86 -28.43 -0.41
C ALA A 99 -15.10 -27.65 -1.72
N THR A 100 -15.74 -26.49 -1.60
CA THR A 100 -16.01 -25.54 -2.70
C THR A 100 -15.60 -24.13 -2.31
N CYS A 101 -15.27 -23.31 -3.31
CA CYS A 101 -14.95 -21.90 -3.10
C CYS A 101 -16.17 -21.18 -2.51
N ALA A 102 -15.98 -20.48 -1.38
CA ALA A 102 -17.05 -19.77 -0.69
C ALA A 102 -17.70 -18.62 -1.49
N PHE A 103 -17.11 -18.21 -2.62
CA PHE A 103 -17.64 -17.13 -3.46
C PHE A 103 -18.18 -17.57 -4.81
N CYS A 104 -17.53 -18.53 -5.48
CA CYS A 104 -17.92 -18.96 -6.84
C CYS A 104 -18.25 -20.44 -6.95
N GLU A 105 -18.25 -21.19 -5.84
CA GLU A 105 -18.57 -22.62 -5.76
C GLU A 105 -17.64 -23.55 -6.56
N SER A 106 -16.56 -23.01 -7.17
CA SER A 106 -15.54 -23.80 -7.86
C SER A 106 -14.95 -24.87 -6.94
N LYS A 107 -14.62 -26.03 -7.51
CA LYS A 107 -13.95 -27.15 -6.83
C LYS A 107 -12.45 -27.21 -7.10
N HIS A 108 -11.92 -26.25 -7.86
CA HIS A 108 -10.54 -26.26 -8.35
C HIS A 108 -9.70 -25.17 -7.69
N SER A 109 -8.39 -25.43 -7.57
CA SER A 109 -7.40 -24.48 -7.02
C SER A 109 -7.81 -23.90 -5.66
N LEU A 110 -8.38 -24.75 -4.80
CA LEU A 110 -8.87 -24.40 -3.48
C LEU A 110 -7.75 -24.27 -2.46
N ILE A 111 -7.79 -23.17 -1.72
CA ILE A 111 -6.93 -22.86 -0.61
C ILE A 111 -7.81 -22.77 0.64
N LYS A 112 -7.43 -23.47 1.71
CA LYS A 112 -8.13 -23.40 3.00
C LYS A 112 -7.76 -22.11 3.72
N ILE A 113 -8.76 -21.31 4.06
CA ILE A 113 -8.63 -20.09 4.86
C ILE A 113 -9.55 -20.22 6.07
N ASN A 114 -8.97 -20.46 7.24
CA ASN A 114 -9.70 -20.79 8.47
C ASN A 114 -10.66 -21.99 8.27
N GLN A 115 -11.97 -21.75 8.32
CA GLN A 115 -13.02 -22.76 8.19
C GLN A 115 -13.65 -22.81 6.79
N ALA A 116 -13.15 -22.04 5.82
CA ALA A 116 -13.71 -21.95 4.46
C ALA A 116 -12.63 -22.19 3.39
N PHE A 117 -13.07 -22.36 2.14
CA PHE A 117 -12.18 -22.49 0.99
C PHE A 117 -12.33 -21.31 0.03
N LEU A 118 -11.22 -20.92 -0.59
CA LEU A 118 -11.17 -19.90 -1.63
C LEU A 118 -10.40 -20.45 -2.82
N CYS A 119 -10.93 -20.33 -4.03
CA CYS A 119 -10.15 -20.67 -5.22
C CYS A 119 -9.12 -19.59 -5.56
N GLU A 120 -8.04 -19.97 -6.24
CA GLU A 120 -6.99 -19.06 -6.72
C GLU A 120 -7.56 -17.88 -7.54
N ASP A 121 -8.61 -18.10 -8.35
CA ASP A 121 -9.24 -17.04 -9.15
C ASP A 121 -9.91 -15.97 -8.29
N CYS A 122 -10.71 -16.38 -7.30
CA CYS A 122 -11.36 -15.45 -6.37
C CYS A 122 -10.34 -14.76 -5.47
N LEU A 123 -9.28 -15.45 -5.06
CA LEU A 123 -8.16 -14.84 -4.33
C LEU A 123 -7.45 -13.79 -5.20
N ALA A 124 -7.18 -14.09 -6.47
CA ALA A 124 -6.56 -13.17 -7.41
C ALA A 124 -7.44 -11.94 -7.66
N GLU A 125 -8.76 -12.12 -7.79
CA GLU A 125 -9.72 -11.02 -7.92
C GLU A 125 -9.75 -10.13 -6.67
N GLY A 126 -9.78 -10.72 -5.47
CA GLY A 126 -9.66 -9.97 -4.22
C GLY A 126 -8.37 -9.15 -4.14
N ASN A 127 -7.23 -9.76 -4.53
CA ASN A 127 -5.93 -9.09 -4.58
C ASN A 127 -5.90 -7.93 -5.60
N ARG A 128 -6.53 -8.10 -6.77
CA ARG A 128 -6.73 -7.00 -7.73
C ARG A 128 -7.56 -5.89 -7.12
N GLY A 129 -8.65 -6.21 -6.41
CA GLY A 129 -9.50 -5.24 -5.72
C GLY A 129 -8.77 -4.45 -4.63
N ILE A 130 -7.87 -5.09 -3.86
CA ILE A 130 -7.01 -4.40 -2.90
C ILE A 130 -6.07 -3.42 -3.63
N THR A 131 -5.36 -3.90 -4.65
CA THR A 131 -4.41 -3.08 -5.42
C THR A 131 -5.11 -1.90 -6.09
N LYS A 132 -6.29 -2.13 -6.69
CA LYS A 132 -7.04 -1.11 -7.42
C LYS A 132 -7.51 0.04 -6.54
N ARG A 133 -7.85 -0.21 -5.27
CA ARG A 133 -8.21 0.85 -4.32
C ARG A 133 -7.04 1.81 -4.06
N TRP A 134 -5.83 1.28 -3.91
CA TRP A 134 -4.62 2.09 -3.78
C TRP A 134 -4.30 2.83 -5.08
N GLU A 135 -4.35 2.12 -6.21
CA GLU A 135 -4.10 2.68 -7.54
C GLU A 135 -4.99 3.89 -7.81
N ASN A 136 -6.31 3.78 -7.63
CA ASN A 136 -7.26 4.87 -7.90
C ASN A 136 -6.92 6.15 -7.12
N VAL A 137 -6.55 6.01 -5.85
CA VAL A 137 -6.23 7.14 -4.96
C VAL A 137 -4.90 7.79 -5.33
N LEU A 138 -3.88 6.97 -5.61
CA LEU A 138 -2.58 7.46 -6.03
C LEU A 138 -2.66 8.11 -7.42
N ASP A 139 -3.43 7.53 -8.34
CA ASP A 139 -3.64 8.06 -9.68
C ASP A 139 -4.24 9.45 -9.66
N GLN A 140 -5.34 9.60 -8.92
CA GLN A 140 -5.95 10.90 -8.77
C GLN A 140 -4.95 11.91 -8.22
N LEU A 141 -4.13 11.51 -7.24
CA LEU A 141 -3.10 12.38 -6.68
C LEU A 141 -2.00 12.75 -7.69
N VAL A 142 -1.54 11.81 -8.52
CA VAL A 142 -0.55 12.07 -9.57
C VAL A 142 -1.12 13.00 -10.65
N GLN A 143 -2.35 12.74 -11.10
CA GLN A 143 -3.04 13.59 -12.08
C GLN A 143 -3.22 15.03 -11.56
N GLU A 144 -3.71 15.18 -10.33
CA GLU A 144 -3.84 16.49 -9.69
C GLU A 144 -2.47 17.17 -9.55
N TYR A 145 -1.44 16.43 -9.15
CA TYR A 145 -0.07 16.95 -9.04
C TYR A 145 0.45 17.47 -10.38
N MET A 146 0.33 16.70 -11.46
CA MET A 146 0.77 17.09 -12.80
C MET A 146 0.04 18.33 -13.30
N ASN A 147 -1.29 18.39 -13.13
CA ASN A 147 -2.10 19.56 -13.48
C ASN A 147 -1.63 20.83 -12.75
N TYR A 148 -1.32 20.73 -11.45
CA TYR A 148 -0.79 21.87 -10.71
C TYR A 148 0.67 22.20 -11.09
N CYS A 149 1.49 21.22 -11.46
CA CYS A 149 2.83 21.46 -11.98
C CYS A 149 2.78 22.28 -13.27
N GLU A 150 1.87 21.94 -14.19
CA GLU A 150 1.66 22.69 -15.43
C GLU A 150 1.17 24.12 -15.14
N LYS A 151 0.11 24.27 -14.34
CA LYS A 151 -0.43 25.58 -13.97
C LYS A 151 0.57 26.46 -13.24
N ALA A 152 1.46 25.87 -12.44
CA ALA A 152 2.50 26.57 -11.71
C ALA A 152 3.50 27.29 -12.61
N LEU A 153 3.62 26.92 -13.89
CA LEU A 153 4.54 27.54 -14.85
C LEU A 153 4.07 28.92 -15.32
N SER A 154 2.76 29.20 -15.24
CA SER A 154 2.20 30.49 -15.64
C SER A 154 2.51 31.62 -14.66
N PHE A 155 2.69 31.28 -13.37
CA PHE A 155 2.82 32.22 -12.25
C PHE A 155 1.69 33.26 -12.08
N ASN A 156 0.59 33.13 -12.81
CA ASN A 156 -0.58 34.03 -12.70
C ASN A 156 -1.31 33.87 -11.38
N ASP A 157 -1.25 32.67 -10.79
CA ASP A 157 -1.80 32.37 -9.47
C ASP A 157 -0.74 31.70 -8.60
N ILE A 158 -0.34 32.42 -7.54
CA ILE A 158 0.63 32.00 -6.53
C ILE A 158 0.16 30.71 -5.80
N GLY A 159 -1.15 30.47 -5.77
CA GLY A 159 -1.77 29.25 -5.26
C GLY A 159 -1.33 27.99 -5.99
N ASN A 160 -1.05 28.05 -7.29
CA ASN A 160 -0.69 26.87 -8.08
C ASN A 160 0.63 26.23 -7.64
N VAL A 161 1.67 27.04 -7.40
CA VAL A 161 2.96 26.54 -6.87
C VAL A 161 2.76 25.92 -5.48
N HIS A 162 1.91 26.53 -4.64
CA HIS A 162 1.57 25.96 -3.34
C HIS A 162 0.87 24.61 -3.45
N GLN A 163 -0.15 24.49 -4.31
CA GLN A 163 -0.88 23.24 -4.51
C GLN A 163 0.02 22.15 -5.10
N ALA A 164 0.85 22.46 -6.10
CA ALA A 164 1.83 21.54 -6.64
C ALA A 164 2.77 21.00 -5.54
N ARG A 165 3.28 21.87 -4.66
CA ARG A 165 4.10 21.44 -3.51
C ARG A 165 3.34 20.55 -2.53
N VAL A 166 2.08 20.88 -2.23
CA VAL A 166 1.25 20.12 -1.29
C VAL A 166 0.98 18.72 -1.85
N LYS A 167 0.57 18.62 -3.11
CA LYS A 167 0.29 17.33 -3.78
C LYS A 167 1.57 16.50 -3.92
N GLY A 168 2.68 17.10 -4.37
CA GLY A 168 3.97 16.41 -4.46
C GLY A 168 4.47 15.89 -3.11
N ARG A 169 4.30 16.66 -2.03
CA ARG A 169 4.66 16.19 -0.67
C ARG A 169 3.82 14.99 -0.25
N ARG A 170 2.50 15.05 -0.48
CA ARG A 170 1.59 13.94 -0.15
C ARG A 170 1.96 12.68 -0.92
N LEU A 171 2.26 12.82 -2.21
CA LEU A 171 2.68 11.70 -3.05
C LEU A 171 3.98 11.07 -2.53
N LEU A 172 5.00 11.88 -2.24
CA LEU A 172 6.24 11.39 -1.62
C LEU A 172 5.99 10.68 -0.29
N THR A 173 5.13 11.23 0.57
CA THR A 173 4.75 10.59 1.84
C THR A 173 4.09 9.23 1.63
N LEU A 174 3.15 9.11 0.69
CA LEU A 174 2.46 7.84 0.44
C LEU A 174 3.38 6.79 -0.19
N LEU A 175 4.23 7.19 -1.14
CA LEU A 175 5.19 6.27 -1.75
C LEU A 175 6.22 5.77 -0.72
N ASN A 176 6.69 6.64 0.17
CA ASN A 176 7.52 6.24 1.31
C ASN A 176 6.75 5.30 2.27
N PHE A 177 5.46 5.57 2.53
CA PHE A 177 4.63 4.72 3.38
C PHE A 177 4.43 3.31 2.80
N LEU A 178 4.36 3.20 1.46
CA LEU A 178 4.33 1.93 0.73
C LEU A 178 5.69 1.21 0.71
N GLY A 179 6.76 1.84 1.19
CA GLY A 179 8.09 1.24 1.25
C GLY A 179 8.85 1.26 -0.08
N ILE A 180 8.55 2.22 -0.97
CA ILE A 180 9.35 2.37 -2.20
C ILE A 180 10.81 2.68 -1.85
N ASP A 181 11.75 2.16 -2.64
CA ASP A 181 13.17 2.44 -2.43
C ASP A 181 13.48 3.93 -2.63
N LYS A 182 14.36 4.50 -1.79
CA LYS A 182 14.72 5.92 -1.85
C LYS A 182 15.45 6.30 -3.14
N ASN A 183 16.12 5.35 -3.78
CA ASN A 183 16.83 5.52 -5.05
C ASN A 183 15.94 5.20 -6.26
N HIS A 184 14.66 4.86 -6.04
CA HIS A 184 13.72 4.63 -7.11
C HIS A 184 13.59 5.88 -8.01
N LYS A 185 13.55 5.68 -9.33
CA LYS A 185 13.58 6.81 -10.28
C LYS A 185 12.38 7.74 -10.19
N LEU A 186 11.19 7.21 -9.84
CA LEU A 186 10.03 8.07 -9.54
C LEU A 186 10.28 8.94 -8.30
N MET A 187 10.89 8.39 -7.26
CA MET A 187 11.21 9.15 -6.05
C MET A 187 12.20 10.26 -6.33
N GLU A 188 13.26 9.96 -7.08
CA GLU A 188 14.27 10.94 -7.49
C GLU A 188 13.63 12.13 -8.24
N LYS A 189 12.77 11.85 -9.23
CA LYS A 189 12.09 12.89 -10.01
C LYS A 189 11.13 13.72 -9.17
N LEU A 190 10.33 13.07 -8.32
CA LEU A 190 9.40 13.76 -7.41
C LEU A 190 10.14 14.63 -6.40
N GLN A 191 11.28 14.18 -5.88
CA GLN A 191 12.12 14.95 -4.96
C GLN A 191 12.74 16.16 -5.66
N ASP A 192 13.26 16.01 -6.88
CA ASP A 192 13.83 17.12 -7.64
C ASP A 192 12.76 18.19 -7.95
N ALA A 193 11.59 17.76 -8.45
CA ALA A 193 10.46 18.65 -8.67
C ALA A 193 10.00 19.34 -7.37
N HIS A 194 9.90 18.60 -6.26
CA HIS A 194 9.52 19.16 -4.96
C HIS A 194 10.49 20.22 -4.45
N LYS A 195 11.80 20.01 -4.68
CA LYS A 195 12.86 20.98 -4.32
C LYS A 195 12.73 22.27 -5.12
N ARG A 196 12.56 22.18 -6.44
CA ARG A 196 12.46 23.34 -7.34
C ARG A 196 11.20 24.16 -7.09
N LEU A 197 10.05 23.49 -6.98
CA LEU A 197 8.80 24.13 -6.52
C LEU A 197 9.00 24.79 -5.15
N GLY A 198 9.87 24.21 -4.32
CA GLY A 198 10.17 24.71 -3.01
C GLY A 198 10.89 26.04 -2.97
N ASN A 199 11.93 26.19 -3.80
CA ASN A 199 12.66 27.43 -3.94
C ASN A 199 11.74 28.60 -4.30
N VAL A 200 10.76 28.39 -5.20
CA VAL A 200 9.79 29.42 -5.59
C VAL A 200 8.84 29.73 -4.44
N ARG A 201 8.21 28.69 -3.86
CA ARG A 201 7.22 28.88 -2.79
C ARG A 201 7.77 29.59 -1.56
N GLU A 202 9.01 29.30 -1.18
CA GLU A 202 9.66 29.97 -0.05
C GLU A 202 9.81 31.47 -0.31
N ARG A 203 10.13 31.87 -1.55
CA ARG A 203 10.19 33.28 -1.94
C ARG A 203 8.79 33.90 -2.02
N ASP A 204 7.79 33.20 -2.55
CA ASP A 204 6.40 33.69 -2.57
C ASP A 204 5.90 34.05 -1.17
N VAL A 205 6.15 33.17 -0.19
CA VAL A 205 5.74 33.40 1.20
C VAL A 205 6.47 34.61 1.79
N LEU A 206 7.77 34.77 1.50
CA LEU A 206 8.55 35.91 1.98
C LEU A 206 8.09 37.23 1.37
N VAL A 207 7.86 37.29 0.05
CA VAL A 207 7.36 38.49 -0.63
C VAL A 207 6.04 38.94 0.01
N HIS A 208 5.06 38.02 0.11
CA HIS A 208 3.77 38.31 0.71
C HIS A 208 3.90 38.77 2.17
N ALA A 209 4.80 38.17 2.96
CA ALA A 209 5.03 38.57 4.34
C ALA A 209 5.62 39.99 4.46
N PHE A 210 6.53 40.38 3.57
CA PHE A 210 7.10 41.74 3.56
C PHE A 210 6.09 42.77 3.08
N GLU A 211 5.32 42.49 2.02
CA GLU A 211 4.24 43.35 1.53
C GLU A 211 3.20 43.61 2.61
N LYS A 212 2.74 42.56 3.28
CA LYS A 212 1.77 42.65 4.37
C LYS A 212 2.29 43.54 5.52
N ARG A 213 3.53 43.33 5.96
CA ARG A 213 4.14 44.14 7.04
C ARG A 213 4.39 45.59 6.64
N ALA A 214 4.73 45.85 5.39
CA ALA A 214 4.87 47.21 4.88
C ALA A 214 3.54 47.96 4.90
N ALA A 215 2.42 47.26 4.66
CA ALA A 215 1.08 47.84 4.73
C ALA A 215 0.56 48.03 6.16
N GLU A 216 0.95 47.16 7.10
CA GLU A 216 0.46 47.17 8.48
C GLU A 216 1.26 48.08 9.43
N THR A 217 2.47 48.52 9.04
CA THR A 217 3.31 49.33 9.92
C THR A 217 2.98 50.83 9.82
N GLU A 218 2.78 51.46 10.97
CA GLU A 218 2.52 52.92 11.06
C GLU A 218 3.79 53.77 10.84
N ASN A 219 4.98 53.15 10.92
CA ASN A 219 6.25 53.86 10.77
C ASN A 219 6.70 53.86 9.29
N ILE A 220 6.78 55.06 8.71
CA ILE A 220 7.10 55.27 7.29
C ILE A 220 8.48 54.69 6.92
N ASP A 221 9.51 54.92 7.74
CA ASP A 221 10.86 54.42 7.48
C ASP A 221 10.92 52.88 7.51
N ARG A 222 10.18 52.25 8.44
CA ARG A 222 10.07 50.78 8.50
C ARG A 222 9.29 50.22 7.32
N ALA A 223 8.21 50.89 6.90
CA ALA A 223 7.45 50.51 5.71
C ALA A 223 8.36 50.55 4.47
N ASP A 224 9.21 51.56 4.36
CA ASP A 224 10.16 51.69 3.25
C ASP A 224 11.21 50.57 3.26
N ILE A 225 11.79 50.26 4.43
CA ILE A 225 12.70 49.12 4.57
C ILE A 225 12.03 47.81 4.15
N TYR A 226 10.79 47.56 4.57
CA TYR A 226 10.08 46.34 4.17
C TYR A 226 9.82 46.29 2.66
N ARG A 227 9.48 47.41 2.03
CA ARG A 227 9.34 47.50 0.56
C ARG A 227 10.67 47.19 -0.14
N GLN A 228 11.76 47.84 0.25
CA GLN A 228 13.09 47.60 -0.33
C GLN A 228 13.55 46.13 -0.18
N VAL A 229 13.31 45.52 0.99
CA VAL A 229 13.64 44.11 1.21
C VAL A 229 12.73 43.20 0.37
N GLY A 230 11.43 43.52 0.30
CA GLY A 230 10.45 42.82 -0.53
C GLY A 230 10.86 42.78 -2.00
N GLU A 231 11.27 43.92 -2.56
CA GLU A 231 11.77 44.04 -3.93
C GLU A 231 12.97 43.12 -4.19
N ARG A 232 13.97 43.12 -3.30
CA ARG A 232 15.14 42.23 -3.41
C ARG A 232 14.77 40.75 -3.35
N VAL A 233 13.77 40.38 -2.55
CA VAL A 233 13.26 39.01 -2.50
C VAL A 233 12.50 38.68 -3.77
N ASP A 234 11.73 39.61 -4.32
CA ASP A 234 10.99 39.45 -5.58
C ASP A 234 11.92 39.26 -6.78
N GLU A 235 13.03 40.00 -6.86
CA GLU A 235 14.04 39.76 -7.89
C GLU A 235 14.58 38.32 -7.86
N LYS A 236 14.83 37.79 -6.66
CA LYS A 236 15.24 36.39 -6.47
C LYS A 236 14.11 35.43 -6.82
N ARG A 237 12.85 35.75 -6.46
CA ARG A 237 11.66 34.99 -6.84
C ARG A 237 11.59 34.84 -8.36
N ARG A 238 11.68 35.94 -9.11
CA ARG A 238 11.66 35.94 -10.58
C ARG A 238 12.77 35.06 -11.19
N LYS A 239 13.96 35.04 -10.59
CA LYS A 239 15.05 34.14 -11.02
C LYS A 239 14.71 32.66 -10.78
N GLU A 240 14.17 32.31 -9.62
CA GLU A 240 13.76 30.93 -9.33
C GLU A 240 12.54 30.50 -10.17
N GLN A 241 11.61 31.42 -10.47
CA GLN A 241 10.50 31.20 -11.39
C GLN A 241 10.97 30.85 -12.80
N LYS A 242 11.94 31.61 -13.34
CA LYS A 242 12.56 31.30 -14.64
C LYS A 242 13.22 29.92 -14.65
N LYS A 243 13.94 29.56 -13.58
CA LYS A 243 14.51 28.21 -13.44
C LYS A 243 13.43 27.14 -13.36
N LEU A 244 12.34 27.38 -12.64
CA LEU A 244 11.24 26.42 -12.55
C LEU A 244 10.59 26.20 -13.92
N GLN A 245 10.37 27.26 -14.69
CA GLN A 245 9.85 27.21 -16.06
C GLN A 245 10.70 26.34 -16.99
N SER A 246 12.03 26.44 -16.91
CA SER A 246 12.90 25.63 -17.76
C SER A 246 13.01 24.18 -17.30
N ASN A 247 13.09 23.94 -15.99
CA ASN A 247 13.47 22.63 -15.47
C ASN A 247 12.30 21.72 -15.08
N LEU A 248 11.17 22.27 -14.61
CA LEU A 248 10.05 21.44 -14.17
C LEU A 248 9.45 20.62 -15.31
N PRO A 249 9.28 21.15 -16.55
CA PRO A 249 8.84 20.36 -17.71
C PRO A 249 9.82 19.27 -18.12
N GLU A 250 11.10 19.36 -17.77
CA GLU A 250 12.08 18.29 -18.04
C GLU A 250 12.00 17.15 -17.02
N ILE A 251 11.42 17.41 -15.85
CA ILE A 251 11.29 16.46 -14.75
C ILE A 251 9.94 15.76 -14.77
N ILE A 252 8.86 16.54 -14.91
CA ILE A 252 7.47 16.07 -14.97
C ILE A 252 7.04 16.12 -16.43
N ASN A 253 7.45 15.12 -17.19
CA ASN A 253 7.24 14.98 -18.63
C ASN A 253 6.56 13.65 -18.99
N ALA A 254 6.47 13.36 -20.30
CA ALA A 254 5.95 12.08 -20.79
C ALA A 254 6.71 10.86 -20.22
N ASN A 255 8.03 10.94 -20.00
CA ASN A 255 8.79 9.85 -19.40
C ASN A 255 8.45 9.66 -17.90
N PHE A 256 8.11 10.72 -17.17
CA PHE A 256 7.58 10.60 -15.82
C PHE A 256 6.24 9.86 -15.81
N VAL A 257 5.34 10.18 -16.76
CA VAL A 257 4.06 9.49 -16.94
C VAL A 257 4.29 8.02 -17.24
N GLU A 258 5.15 7.68 -18.20
CA GLU A 258 5.50 6.30 -18.54
C GLU A 258 6.04 5.53 -17.32
N ARG A 259 6.91 6.13 -16.52
CA ARG A 259 7.39 5.50 -15.28
C ARG A 259 6.27 5.28 -14.27
N TRP A 260 5.32 6.20 -14.18
CA TRP A 260 4.16 6.06 -13.31
C TRP A 260 3.28 4.89 -13.78
N GLU A 261 3.03 4.79 -15.07
CA GLU A 261 2.30 3.67 -15.70
C GLU A 261 2.95 2.31 -15.38
N VAL A 262 4.27 2.20 -15.57
CA VAL A 262 5.03 0.98 -15.25
C VAL A 262 4.94 0.65 -13.76
N PHE A 263 5.12 1.64 -12.88
CA PHE A 263 5.01 1.43 -11.43
C PHE A 263 3.62 0.88 -11.04
N ARG A 264 2.53 1.42 -11.62
CA ARG A 264 1.18 0.92 -11.35
C ARG A 264 1.00 -0.52 -11.79
N ALA A 265 1.47 -0.86 -12.99
CA ALA A 265 1.28 -2.19 -13.57
C ALA A 265 2.12 -3.26 -12.84
N ASP A 266 3.40 -2.95 -12.57
CA ASP A 266 4.40 -3.99 -12.27
C ASP A 266 4.89 -3.99 -10.82
N GLU A 267 4.76 -2.87 -10.10
CA GLU A 267 5.37 -2.68 -8.78
C GLU A 267 4.34 -2.49 -7.67
N LEU A 268 3.27 -1.72 -7.91
CA LEU A 268 2.31 -1.34 -6.88
C LEU A 268 1.72 -2.55 -6.15
N ARG A 269 1.32 -3.59 -6.91
CA ARG A 269 0.79 -4.83 -6.33
C ARG A 269 1.77 -5.49 -5.35
N LYS A 270 3.07 -5.48 -5.66
CA LYS A 270 4.12 -6.11 -4.83
C LYS A 270 4.34 -5.36 -3.53
N LEU A 271 4.07 -4.05 -3.51
CA LEU A 271 4.16 -3.22 -2.30
C LEU A 271 2.88 -3.29 -1.45
N VAL A 272 1.71 -3.31 -2.10
CA VAL A 272 0.41 -3.22 -1.42
C VAL A 272 -0.01 -4.55 -0.79
N LEU A 273 0.19 -5.69 -1.46
CA LEU A 273 -0.28 -6.98 -0.93
C LEU A 273 0.38 -7.40 0.40
N PRO A 274 1.70 -7.22 0.61
CA PRO A 274 2.33 -7.55 1.90
C PRO A 274 2.20 -6.42 2.95
N LEU A 275 1.60 -5.28 2.60
CA LEU A 275 1.53 -4.12 3.49
C LEU A 275 0.59 -4.38 4.68
N ASP A 276 1.16 -4.44 5.88
CA ASP A 276 0.38 -4.26 7.11
C ASP A 276 0.21 -2.76 7.40
N VAL A 277 -0.96 -2.24 7.05
CA VAL A 277 -1.30 -0.83 7.25
C VAL A 277 -1.30 -0.45 8.74
N LYS A 278 -1.73 -1.34 9.64
CA LYS A 278 -1.84 -1.03 11.07
C LYS A 278 -0.45 -0.90 11.67
N ASP A 279 0.42 -1.87 11.38
CA ASP A 279 1.78 -1.86 11.89
C ASP A 279 2.62 -0.72 11.30
N ASN A 280 2.48 -0.43 10.00
CA ASN A 280 3.17 0.71 9.40
C ASN A 280 2.70 2.04 10.02
N VAL A 281 1.39 2.23 10.22
CA VAL A 281 0.89 3.45 10.87
C VAL A 281 1.39 3.57 12.31
N LYS A 282 1.40 2.45 13.05
CA LYS A 282 1.92 2.39 14.43
C LYS A 282 3.39 2.81 14.47
N TYR A 283 4.23 2.30 13.57
CA TYR A 283 5.63 2.70 13.45
C TYR A 283 5.78 4.22 13.30
N TYR A 284 5.06 4.86 12.38
CA TYR A 284 5.12 6.32 12.22
C TYR A 284 4.63 7.07 13.48
N ALA A 285 3.60 6.54 14.17
CA ALA A 285 3.08 7.14 15.39
C ALA A 285 4.08 7.07 16.56
N GLU A 286 4.80 5.96 16.70
CA GLU A 286 5.88 5.78 17.68
C GLU A 286 7.02 6.75 17.39
N GLN A 287 7.47 6.86 16.12
CA GLN A 287 8.48 7.84 15.73
C GLN A 287 8.04 9.28 16.06
N PHE A 288 6.77 9.61 15.87
CA PHE A 288 6.24 10.92 16.25
C PHE A 288 6.29 11.13 17.77
N ALA A 289 5.87 10.15 18.57
CA ALA A 289 5.94 10.22 20.03
C ALA A 289 7.38 10.43 20.52
N ASP A 290 8.34 9.69 19.97
CA ASP A 290 9.77 9.83 20.28
C ASP A 290 10.28 11.24 20.00
N LYS A 291 9.92 11.82 18.85
CA LYS A 291 10.29 13.21 18.52
C LYS A 291 9.65 14.23 19.46
N VAL A 292 8.40 14.00 19.89
CA VAL A 292 7.73 14.87 20.87
C VAL A 292 8.43 14.81 22.22
N THR A 293 8.78 13.61 22.70
CA THR A 293 9.55 13.42 23.94
C THR A 293 10.91 14.12 23.85
N LYS A 294 11.64 13.92 22.75
CA LYS A 294 12.91 14.61 22.49
C LYS A 294 12.76 16.13 22.50
N TYR A 295 11.71 16.66 21.87
CA TYR A 295 11.43 18.10 21.89
C TYR A 295 11.20 18.61 23.32
N LYS A 296 10.37 17.94 24.11
CA LYS A 296 10.09 18.31 25.50
C LYS A 296 11.34 18.34 26.37
N ASN A 297 12.23 17.34 26.21
CA ASN A 297 13.49 17.30 26.96
C ASN A 297 14.40 18.48 26.60
N VAL A 298 14.56 18.78 25.31
CA VAL A 298 15.37 19.92 24.85
C VAL A 298 14.78 21.25 25.32
N VAL A 299 13.46 21.40 25.37
CA VAL A 299 12.81 22.60 25.91
C VAL A 299 13.07 22.76 27.40
N ALA A 300 13.06 21.67 28.17
CA ALA A 300 13.34 21.70 29.60
C ALA A 300 14.80 22.07 29.91
N GLU A 301 15.75 21.66 29.06
CA GLU A 301 17.18 21.94 29.24
C GLU A 301 17.60 23.32 28.70
N ASP A 302 17.25 23.63 27.46
CA ASP A 302 17.78 24.79 26.73
C ASP A 302 16.78 25.96 26.63
N GLY A 303 15.54 25.76 27.03
CA GLY A 303 14.44 26.71 26.86
C GLY A 303 13.79 26.65 25.47
N GLU A 304 12.53 27.09 25.39
CA GLU A 304 11.66 26.94 24.22
C GLU A 304 12.14 27.69 22.96
N SER A 305 12.78 28.85 23.16
CA SER A 305 13.30 29.68 22.06
C SER A 305 14.70 29.28 21.59
N SER A 306 15.28 28.21 22.15
CA SER A 306 16.63 27.78 21.80
C SER A 306 16.70 27.22 20.39
N LYS A 307 17.87 27.37 19.74
CA LYS A 307 18.10 26.81 18.41
C LYS A 307 17.90 25.28 18.37
N PRO A 308 18.35 24.50 19.37
CA PRO A 308 18.04 23.07 19.48
C PRO A 308 16.54 22.77 19.61
N ALA A 309 15.82 23.48 20.48
CA ALA A 309 14.38 23.28 20.68
C ALA A 309 13.59 23.51 19.39
N LEU A 310 13.88 24.60 18.68
CA LEU A 310 13.23 24.88 17.41
C LEU A 310 13.56 23.83 16.33
N LYS A 311 14.76 23.25 16.34
CA LYS A 311 15.13 22.15 15.43
C LYS A 311 14.31 20.90 15.74
N ALA A 312 14.21 20.52 17.01
CA ALA A 312 13.39 19.39 17.44
C ALA A 312 11.90 19.60 17.13
N LEU A 313 11.38 20.81 17.36
CA LEU A 313 10.01 21.19 16.98
C LEU A 313 9.73 21.04 15.48
N HIS A 314 10.72 21.37 14.64
CA HIS A 314 10.60 21.21 13.20
C HIS A 314 10.46 19.74 12.79
N GLU A 315 11.21 18.83 13.43
CA GLU A 315 11.11 17.38 13.21
C GLU A 315 9.72 16.85 13.60
N VAL A 316 9.20 17.26 14.77
CA VAL A 316 7.82 16.94 15.22
C VAL A 316 6.78 17.38 14.19
N ARG A 317 6.93 18.61 13.66
CA ARG A 317 6.01 19.16 12.66
C ARG A 317 6.06 18.43 11.31
N ILE A 318 7.21 17.89 10.91
CA ILE A 318 7.31 17.05 9.71
C ILE A 318 6.50 15.78 9.91
N LEU A 319 6.78 15.02 10.97
CA LEU A 319 6.09 13.75 11.24
C LEU A 319 4.58 13.93 11.46
N SER A 320 4.16 14.99 12.14
CA SER A 320 2.73 15.33 12.29
C SER A 320 2.03 15.52 10.93
N LYS A 321 2.70 16.19 9.97
CA LYS A 321 2.16 16.36 8.61
C LYS A 321 2.12 15.04 7.85
N GLU A 322 3.17 14.23 7.96
CA GLU A 322 3.23 12.92 7.32
C GLU A 322 2.11 12.01 7.82
N LEU A 323 1.96 11.85 9.14
CA LEU A 323 0.87 11.10 9.75
C LEU A 323 -0.50 11.62 9.33
N ARG A 324 -0.70 12.94 9.35
CA ARG A 324 -1.94 13.54 8.85
C ARG A 324 -2.25 13.13 7.41
N TYR A 325 -1.25 13.16 6.52
CA TYR A 325 -1.45 12.77 5.13
C TYR A 325 -1.72 11.26 5.01
N ILE A 326 -0.95 10.42 5.69
CA ILE A 326 -1.16 8.97 5.71
C ILE A 326 -2.60 8.66 6.13
N TYR A 327 -3.05 9.15 7.29
CA TYR A 327 -4.40 8.94 7.78
C TYR A 327 -5.47 9.50 6.84
N GLN A 328 -5.24 10.68 6.24
CA GLN A 328 -6.18 11.26 5.29
C GLN A 328 -6.41 10.33 4.08
N TYR A 329 -5.33 9.78 3.51
CA TYR A 329 -5.42 8.92 2.33
C TYR A 329 -5.87 7.49 2.68
N LEU A 330 -5.46 6.95 3.83
CA LEU A 330 -6.05 5.72 4.35
C LEU A 330 -7.56 5.87 4.60
N GLY A 331 -8.02 7.08 4.95
CA GLY A 331 -9.45 7.41 5.02
C GLY A 331 -10.18 7.28 3.69
N LEU A 332 -9.50 7.58 2.57
CA LEU A 332 -10.04 7.39 1.23
C LEU A 332 -10.01 5.93 0.77
N ILE A 333 -9.01 5.15 1.22
CA ILE A 333 -8.79 3.76 0.78
C ILE A 333 -9.62 2.76 1.61
N TYR A 334 -9.70 2.96 2.93
CA TYR A 334 -10.27 2.02 3.90
C TYR A 334 -11.47 2.58 4.67
N GLY A 335 -11.76 3.89 4.58
CA GLY A 335 -12.96 4.52 5.14
C GLY A 335 -12.77 5.32 6.43
N LYS A 336 -13.90 5.71 7.04
CA LYS A 336 -14.00 6.83 8.00
C LYS A 336 -13.10 6.75 9.23
N ASN A 337 -12.83 5.55 9.76
CA ASN A 337 -12.02 5.38 10.98
C ASN A 337 -10.64 6.05 10.86
N TYR A 338 -10.00 5.97 9.69
CA TYR A 338 -8.69 6.61 9.47
C TYR A 338 -8.81 8.14 9.29
N ALA A 339 -9.93 8.64 8.76
CA ALA A 339 -10.15 10.07 8.58
C ALA A 339 -10.26 10.83 9.91
N ASP A 340 -10.79 10.20 10.95
CA ASP A 340 -10.91 10.80 12.29
C ASP A 340 -9.52 11.01 12.93
N TYR A 341 -8.60 10.06 12.79
CA TYR A 341 -7.20 10.23 13.21
C TYR A 341 -6.48 11.34 12.45
N ALA A 342 -6.78 11.54 11.16
CA ALA A 342 -6.20 12.65 10.39
C ALA A 342 -6.55 14.02 11.00
N LYS A 343 -7.73 14.14 11.64
CA LYS A 343 -8.18 15.35 12.32
C LYS A 343 -7.34 15.63 13.57
N GLN A 344 -7.03 14.60 14.36
CA GLN A 344 -6.16 14.71 15.53
C GLN A 344 -4.77 15.27 15.17
N TYR A 345 -4.14 14.73 14.12
CA TYR A 345 -2.82 15.24 13.69
C TYR A 345 -2.87 16.63 13.06
N LYS A 346 -4.02 17.05 12.51
CA LYS A 346 -4.24 18.45 12.09
C LYS A 346 -4.25 19.39 13.30
N ASP A 347 -4.81 18.97 14.43
CA ASP A 347 -4.84 19.77 15.65
C ASP A 347 -3.46 19.83 16.33
N TYR A 348 -2.70 18.72 16.35
CA TYR A 348 -1.28 18.77 16.75
C TYR A 348 -0.47 19.72 15.87
N GLN A 349 -0.70 19.71 14.56
CA GLN A 349 -0.02 20.63 13.64
C GLN A 349 -0.32 22.09 13.96
N ARG A 350 -1.55 22.42 14.42
CA ARG A 350 -1.92 23.77 14.86
C ARG A 350 -1.18 24.15 16.14
N GLN A 351 -1.25 23.29 17.16
CA GLN A 351 -0.59 23.50 18.46
C GLN A 351 0.92 23.72 18.32
N PHE A 352 1.62 22.94 17.48
CA PHE A 352 3.05 23.13 17.21
C PHE A 352 3.35 24.16 16.12
N GLY A 353 2.32 24.67 15.44
CA GLY A 353 2.42 25.69 14.40
C GLY A 353 2.62 27.08 14.97
N ASP A 354 1.90 27.40 16.05
CA ASP A 354 1.87 28.72 16.67
C ASP A 354 3.21 29.10 17.36
N ILE A 355 4.08 28.12 17.62
CA ILE A 355 5.38 28.29 18.32
C ILE A 355 6.53 28.66 17.35
N ASN A 356 6.39 28.51 16.02
CA ASN A 356 7.55 28.50 15.08
C ASN A 356 7.71 29.71 14.13
N ASP A 357 6.76 30.64 14.05
CA ASP A 357 6.78 31.75 13.07
C ASP A 357 7.91 32.78 13.32
N ILE A 358 8.63 32.70 14.44
CA ILE A 358 9.73 33.60 14.80
C ILE A 358 11.06 33.20 14.12
N ARG A 359 11.31 31.90 13.87
CA ARG A 359 12.62 31.42 13.39
C ARG A 359 12.83 31.56 11.89
N ASP A 360 11.81 31.23 11.09
CA ASP A 360 11.91 31.28 9.62
C ASP A 360 12.13 32.73 9.15
N TRP A 361 11.61 33.70 9.91
CA TRP A 361 11.84 35.12 9.74
C TRP A 361 13.28 35.56 10.06
N LEU A 362 13.85 35.12 11.19
CA LEU A 362 15.22 35.45 11.59
C LEU A 362 16.29 34.90 10.63
N ARG A 363 16.04 33.75 9.99
CA ARG A 363 16.95 33.16 8.99
C ARG A 363 16.92 33.97 7.68
N ALA A 364 15.74 34.38 7.21
CA ALA A 364 15.59 35.21 6.03
C ALA A 364 16.29 36.58 6.16
N ILE A 365 16.27 37.18 7.35
CA ILE A 365 16.95 38.46 7.64
C ILE A 365 18.48 38.29 7.69
N LYS A 366 18.99 37.20 8.28
CA LYS A 366 20.43 36.93 8.33
C LYS A 366 21.03 36.66 6.95
N ASP A 367 20.31 35.97 6.07
CA ASP A 367 20.75 35.73 4.69
C ASP A 367 20.71 37.00 3.81
N CYS A 368 19.96 38.03 4.22
CA CYS A 368 19.96 39.34 3.56
C CYS A 368 21.06 40.28 4.06
N ARG A 369 21.68 40.00 5.23
CA ARG A 369 22.81 40.77 5.78
C ARG A 369 24.19 40.28 5.33
N LYS A 370 24.30 39.09 4.75
CA LYS A 370 25.53 38.59 4.11
C LYS A 370 25.58 38.99 2.64
N LYS A 371 25.71 40.30 2.38
CA LYS A 371 26.34 40.89 1.20
C LYS A 371 26.48 42.39 1.41
#